data_AF-A0A7S3C0F3-F1
#
_entry.id   AF-A0A7S3C0F3-F1
#
_cell.length_a   1.000
_cell.length_b   1.000
_cell.length_c   1.000
_cell.angle_alpha   90.00
_cell.angle_beta   90.00
_cell.angle_gamma   90.00
#
_symmetry.space_group_name_H-M   'P 1'
#
loop_
_entity.id
_entity.type
_entity.pdbx_description
1 polymer ?
#
loop_
_entity_poly.entity_id
_entity_poly.type
_entity_poly.pdbx_seq_one_letter_code
_entity_poly.pdbx_strand_id
1 'polypeptide(L)'
;HIRSLSRLVMLYEQQVGRKRKERAARLLCAFPIVLKQYLRGIHDNDTCVGDILSPADLRSLKHVNNKPLHICNLLGKQIAQVPDTPLETREPVSFSARE
;
A
#
# COMPACT_ATOMS: atom_id res chain seq x y z
N HIS A 1 -6.39 1.34 10.66
CA HIS A 1 -5.68 2.15 9.66
C HIS A 1 -5.58 1.49 8.28
N ILE A 2 -5.09 0.25 8.12
CA ILE A 2 -4.97 -0.40 6.79
C ILE A 2 -6.29 -0.47 6.02
N ARG A 3 -7.40 -0.88 6.68
CA ARG A 3 -8.73 -0.95 6.06
C ARG A 3 -9.21 0.41 5.51
N SER A 4 -8.95 1.50 6.24
CA SER A 4 -9.33 2.85 5.81
C SER A 4 -8.52 3.29 4.59
N LEU A 5 -7.22 2.98 4.55
CA LEU A 5 -6.36 3.23 3.39
C LEU A 5 -6.78 2.40 2.17
N SER A 6 -7.10 1.12 2.36
CA SER A 6 -7.65 0.28 1.29
C SER A 6 -8.95 0.86 0.73
N ARG A 7 -9.87 1.30 1.59
CA ARG A 7 -11.12 1.95 1.17
C ARG A 7 -10.85 3.25 0.41
N LEU A 8 -9.91 4.09 0.86
CA LEU A 8 -9.53 5.32 0.15
C LEU A 8 -9.03 5.00 -1.26
N VAL A 9 -8.08 4.10 -1.39
CA VAL A 9 -7.51 3.73 -2.70
C VAL A 9 -8.57 3.08 -3.62
N MET A 10 -9.54 2.37 -3.07
CA MET A 10 -10.68 1.83 -3.83
C MET A 10 -11.66 2.92 -4.28
N LEU A 11 -12.03 3.84 -3.40
CA LEU A 11 -13.02 4.89 -3.69
C LEU A 11 -12.51 5.91 -4.71
N TYR A 12 -11.23 6.25 -4.61
CA TYR A 12 -10.59 7.23 -5.47
C TYR A 12 -9.77 6.56 -6.58
N GLU A 13 -10.12 5.34 -7.01
CA GLU A 13 -9.38 4.60 -8.03
C GLU A 13 -9.21 5.40 -9.33
N GLN A 14 -10.21 6.19 -9.71
CA GLN A 14 -10.18 7.03 -10.92
C GLN A 14 -9.11 8.12 -10.83
N GLN A 15 -8.91 8.71 -9.65
CA GLN A 15 -7.93 9.76 -9.39
C GLN A 15 -6.54 9.18 -9.12
N VAL A 16 -6.47 8.05 -8.42
CA VAL A 16 -5.21 7.37 -8.06
C VAL A 16 -4.59 6.69 -9.29
N GLY A 17 -5.43 6.11 -10.15
CA GLY A 17 -5.01 5.33 -11.31
C GLY A 17 -4.74 3.86 -10.97
N ARG A 18 -5.13 2.97 -11.90
CA ARG A 18 -5.13 1.51 -11.71
C ARG A 18 -3.77 0.93 -11.29
N LYS A 19 -2.67 1.38 -11.92
CA LYS A 19 -1.31 0.90 -11.61
C LYS A 19 -0.88 1.27 -10.18
N ARG A 20 -1.22 2.48 -9.72
CA ARG A 20 -0.88 2.94 -8.37
C ARG A 20 -1.74 2.25 -7.32
N LYS A 21 -3.02 2.04 -7.60
CA LYS A 21 -3.91 1.23 -6.75
C LYS A 21 -3.35 -0.17 -6.54
N GLU A 22 -2.96 -0.85 -7.61
CA GLU A 22 -2.44 -2.21 -7.54
C GLU A 22 -1.14 -2.28 -6.74
N ARG A 23 -0.22 -1.33 -6.97
CA ARG A 23 1.01 -1.23 -6.17
C ARG A 23 0.73 -0.91 -4.70
N ALA A 24 -0.19 0.00 -4.41
CA ALA A 24 -0.58 0.34 -3.04
C ALA A 24 -1.20 -0.86 -2.31
N ALA A 25 -2.06 -1.64 -2.99
CA ALA A 25 -2.63 -2.86 -2.43
C ALA A 25 -1.54 -3.89 -2.09
N ARG A 26 -0.57 -4.11 -2.99
CA ARG A 26 0.58 -4.98 -2.74
C ARG A 26 1.40 -4.52 -1.53
N LEU A 27 1.68 -3.22 -1.42
CA LEU A 27 2.41 -2.64 -0.28
C LEU A 27 1.62 -2.78 1.04
N LEU A 28 0.31 -2.56 1.03
CA LEU A 28 -0.57 -2.75 2.20
C LEU A 28 -0.61 -4.22 2.65
N CYS A 29 -0.61 -5.17 1.72
CA CYS A 29 -0.56 -6.60 2.02
C CYS A 29 0.83 -7.06 2.50
N ALA A 30 1.91 -6.48 1.96
CA ALA A 30 3.27 -6.83 2.32
C ALA A 30 3.67 -6.29 3.71
N PHE A 31 3.15 -5.12 4.11
CA PHE A 31 3.48 -4.48 5.40
C PHE A 31 3.37 -5.42 6.61
N PRO A 32 2.24 -6.11 6.89
CA PRO A 32 2.13 -6.98 8.05
C PRO A 32 3.11 -8.16 8.03
N ILE A 33 3.45 -8.68 6.85
CA ILE A 33 4.41 -9.79 6.70
C ILE A 33 5.82 -9.29 7.04
N VAL A 34 6.22 -8.17 6.44
CA VAL A 34 7.53 -7.54 6.68
C VAL A 34 7.68 -7.11 8.14
N LEU A 35 6.63 -6.56 8.75
CA LEU A 35 6.62 -6.20 10.17
C LEU A 35 6.79 -7.43 11.06
N LYS A 36 6.07 -8.52 10.77
CA LYS A 36 6.19 -9.78 11.51
C LYS A 36 7.60 -10.37 11.41
N GLN A 37 8.22 -10.35 10.24
CA GLN A 37 9.61 -10.81 10.05
C GLN A 37 10.60 -9.94 10.82
N TYR A 38 10.45 -8.63 10.73
CA TYR A 38 11.29 -7.66 11.43
C TYR A 38 11.25 -7.86 12.96
N LEU A 39 10.05 -8.02 13.54
CA LEU A 39 9.88 -8.28 14.97
C LEU A 39 10.44 -9.63 15.42
N ARG A 40 10.59 -10.59 14.49
CA ARG A 40 11.21 -11.90 14.75
C ARG A 40 12.73 -11.91 14.57
N GLY A 41 13.33 -10.80 14.15
CA GLY A 41 14.75 -10.75 13.79
C GLY A 41 15.08 -11.50 12.50
N ILE A 42 14.08 -11.80 11.67
CA ILE A 42 14.29 -12.45 10.37
C ILE A 42 14.66 -11.37 9.36
N HIS A 43 15.91 -11.41 8.90
CA HIS A 43 16.45 -10.44 7.95
C HIS A 43 16.38 -10.90 6.50
N ASP A 44 16.02 -12.15 6.24
CA ASP A 44 15.79 -12.60 4.86
C ASP A 44 14.39 -12.22 4.38
N ASN A 45 14.31 -11.78 3.13
CA ASN A 45 13.03 -11.54 2.48
C ASN A 45 12.49 -12.93 2.05
N ASP A 46 11.63 -13.54 2.86
CA ASP A 46 10.99 -14.81 2.52
C ASP A 46 10.30 -14.75 1.14
N THR A 47 10.20 -15.92 0.50
CA THR A 47 9.43 -16.18 -0.74
C THR A 47 8.06 -15.53 -0.74
N CYS A 48 7.37 -15.50 0.42
CA CYS A 48 6.03 -14.94 0.54
C CYS A 48 5.95 -13.42 0.25
N VAL A 49 6.98 -12.64 0.60
CA VAL A 49 7.04 -11.21 0.24
C VAL A 49 7.40 -11.05 -1.24
N GLY A 50 8.19 -12.00 -1.76
CA GLY A 50 8.58 -12.10 -3.17
C GLY A 50 7.39 -12.18 -4.13
N ASP A 51 6.34 -12.91 -3.74
CA ASP A 51 5.14 -13.10 -4.56
C ASP A 51 4.21 -11.87 -4.57
N ILE A 52 4.29 -11.03 -3.53
CA ILE A 52 3.40 -9.88 -3.36
C ILE A 52 4.02 -8.62 -3.97
N LEU A 53 5.32 -8.40 -3.77
CA LEU A 53 5.98 -7.16 -4.17
C LEU A 53 6.57 -7.23 -5.58
N SER A 54 6.67 -6.07 -6.22
CA SER A 54 7.37 -5.99 -7.49
C SER A 54 8.88 -6.25 -7.31
N PRO A 55 9.59 -6.74 -8.35
CA PRO A 55 11.05 -6.92 -8.29
C PRO A 55 11.81 -5.62 -7.97
N ALA A 56 11.27 -4.46 -8.34
CA ALA A 56 11.84 -3.16 -8.00
C ALA A 56 11.71 -2.85 -6.50
N ASP A 57 10.52 -3.07 -5.93
CA ASP A 57 10.27 -2.85 -4.50
C ASP A 57 11.08 -3.81 -3.64
N LEU A 58 11.19 -5.09 -4.02
CA LEU A 58 12.02 -6.09 -3.36
C LEU A 58 13.50 -5.71 -3.33
N ARG A 59 14.05 -5.22 -4.47
CA ARG A 59 15.43 -4.73 -4.51
C ARG A 59 15.63 -3.56 -3.55
N SER A 60 14.68 -2.64 -3.50
CA SER A 60 14.77 -1.50 -2.59
C SER A 60 14.75 -1.91 -1.10
N LEU A 61 14.07 -3.00 -0.74
CA LEU A 61 14.03 -3.53 0.63
C LEU A 61 15.32 -4.19 1.08
N LYS A 62 16.12 -4.75 0.16
CA LYS A 62 17.37 -5.45 0.51
C LYS A 62 18.41 -4.52 1.13
N HIS A 63 18.37 -3.23 0.81
CA HIS A 63 19.37 -2.25 1.21
C HIS A 63 18.97 -1.42 2.44
N VAL A 64 17.88 -1.79 3.13
CA VAL A 64 17.32 -0.97 4.23
C VAL A 64 17.22 -1.78 5.51
N ASN A 65 17.74 -1.21 6.61
CA ASN A 65 17.68 -1.83 7.94
C ASN A 65 16.25 -1.86 8.51
N ASN A 66 15.50 -0.76 8.37
CA ASN A 66 14.11 -0.66 8.82
C ASN A 66 13.14 -0.94 7.66
N LYS A 67 12.98 -2.22 7.33
CA LYS A 67 12.12 -2.68 6.23
C LYS A 67 10.64 -2.29 6.39
N PRO A 68 10.00 -2.40 7.57
CA PRO A 68 8.61 -1.99 7.73
C PRO A 68 8.40 -0.50 7.47
N LEU A 69 9.31 0.34 8.00
CA LEU A 69 9.28 1.78 7.74
C LEU A 69 9.47 2.09 6.25
N HIS A 70 10.34 1.35 5.57
CA HIS A 70 10.53 1.49 4.13
C HIS A 70 9.25 1.21 3.34
N ILE A 71 8.48 0.18 3.69
CA ILE A 71 7.16 -0.08 3.09
C ILE A 71 6.21 1.10 3.31
N CYS A 72 6.17 1.66 4.52
CA CYS A 72 5.37 2.85 4.82
C CYS A 72 5.80 4.05 3.94
N ASN A 73 7.11 4.26 3.76
CA ASN A 73 7.64 5.33 2.93
C ASN A 73 7.28 5.14 1.44
N LEU A 74 7.33 3.90 0.93
CA LEU A 74 6.89 3.59 -0.43
C LEU A 74 5.40 3.86 -0.62
N LEU A 75 4.58 3.50 0.38
CA LEU A 75 3.15 3.78 0.36
C LEU A 75 2.87 5.29 0.39
N GLY A 76 3.56 6.04 1.25
CA GLY A 76 3.47 7.50 1.32
C GLY A 76 3.82 8.16 -0.02
N LYS A 77 4.89 7.69 -0.68
CA LYS A 77 5.28 8.15 -2.03
C LYS A 77 4.22 7.85 -3.08
N GLN A 78 3.49 6.73 -2.99
CA GLN A 78 2.40 6.43 -3.92
C GLN A 78 1.23 7.42 -3.76
N ILE A 79 0.89 7.76 -2.52
CA ILE A 79 -0.23 8.66 -2.21
C ILE A 79 0.15 10.12 -2.54
N ALA A 80 1.36 10.56 -2.20
CA ALA A 80 1.82 11.92 -2.47
C ALA A 80 1.93 12.26 -3.97
N GLN A 81 1.97 11.25 -4.85
CA GLN A 81 1.98 11.43 -6.30
C GLN A 81 0.58 11.51 -6.92
N VAL A 82 -0.47 11.35 -6.11
CA VAL A 82 -1.85 11.57 -6.56
C VAL A 82 -2.05 13.09 -6.63
N PRO A 83 -2.39 13.65 -7.81
CA PRO A 83 -2.60 15.08 -7.93
C PRO A 83 -3.78 15.53 -7.05
N ASP A 84 -3.65 16.69 -6.42
CA ASP A 84 -4.74 17.38 -5.74
C ASP A 84 -5.76 17.82 -6.79
N THR A 85 -6.67 16.91 -7.11
CA THR A 85 -7.73 17.17 -8.07
C THR A 85 -8.91 17.72 -7.27
N PRO A 86 -9.48 18.88 -7.63
CA PRO A 86 -10.71 19.33 -6.99
C PRO A 86 -11.76 18.24 -7.19
N LEU A 87 -12.28 17.71 -6.09
CA LEU A 87 -13.36 16.75 -6.13
C LEU A 87 -14.58 17.50 -6.61
N GLU A 88 -14.89 17.45 -7.91
CA GLU A 88 -16.24 17.74 -8.37
C GLU A 88 -17.17 16.88 -7.52
N THR A 89 -18.07 17.55 -6.81
CA THR A 89 -19.03 16.98 -5.85
C THR A 89 -19.82 15.87 -6.54
N ARG A 90 -19.28 14.65 -6.54
CA ARG A 90 -20.02 13.45 -6.88
C ARG A 90 -21.00 13.23 -5.74
N GLU A 91 -22.26 13.04 -6.11
CA GLU A 91 -23.34 12.71 -5.18
C GLU A 91 -22.87 11.66 -4.16
N PRO A 92 -23.27 11.82 -2.88
CA PRO A 92 -22.80 10.95 -1.82
C PRO A 92 -23.13 9.49 -2.18
N VAL A 93 -22.08 8.67 -2.25
CA VAL A 93 -22.22 7.22 -2.43
C VAL A 93 -23.04 6.70 -1.24
N SER A 94 -24.31 6.39 -1.49
CA SER A 94 -25.22 5.81 -0.50
C SER A 94 -24.70 4.44 -0.09
N PHE A 95 -23.98 4.39 1.02
CA PHE A 95 -23.65 3.13 1.66
C PHE A 95 -24.89 2.64 2.40
N SER A 96 -25.64 1.75 1.74
CA SER A 96 -26.59 0.90 2.46
C SER A 96 -25.78 0.02 3.40
N ALA A 97 -25.77 0.39 4.68
CA ALA A 97 -25.34 -0.50 5.76
C ALA A 97 -26.34 -1.65 5.81
N ARG A 98 -26.02 -2.75 5.13
CA ARG A 98 -26.62 -4.04 5.40
C ARG A 98 -25.64 -4.88 6.19
N GLU A 99 -26.15 -5.28 7.36
CA GLU A 99 -25.69 -6.29 8.33
C GLU A 99 -24.65 -5.84 9.36
#